data_AF-A0A643EVF3-F1
#
_entry.id   AF-A0A643EVF3-F1
#
_cell.length_a   1.000
_cell.length_b   1.000
_cell.length_c   1.000
_cell.angle_alpha   90.00
_cell.angle_beta   90.00
_cell.angle_gamma   90.00
#
_symmetry.space_group_name_H-M   'P 1'
#
loop_
_entity.id
_entity.type
_entity.pdbx_description
1 polymer ?
#
loop_
_entity_poly.entity_id
_entity_poly.type
_entity_poly.pdbx_seq_one_letter_code
_entity_poly.pdbx_strand_id
1 'polypeptide(L)'
;VFLHQGVIPNNNLANASGCALVWNDGQKCFQPQLDGNGRSSIPAIYIAGDGSGIGGALVAEQSGRIAALASCQDIFPALATSLASKIVKLQAQARRVERGRAFIDALYLPAQAFRAPTDRETIVCRCEEVTAGAIRDAAACNIAGPNQLKTMFRCGMGPCQGRMCSSTVTEILAEVQKRAPQTVGFYRLRAPVKPVPLGEIAALPQTPDAVFAVTGEQTENSPTI
;
A
#
# COMPACT_ATOMS: atom_id res chain seq x y z
N VAL A 1 -18.49 -21.74 0.66
CA VAL A 1 -17.06 -22.11 0.52
C VAL A 1 -16.24 -21.08 1.28
N PHE A 2 -15.35 -21.50 2.20
CA PHE A 2 -14.39 -20.60 2.87
C PHE A 2 -13.03 -20.74 2.18
N LEU A 3 -12.42 -19.62 1.79
CA LEU A 3 -11.15 -19.58 1.07
C LEU A 3 -10.17 -18.66 1.78
N HIS A 4 -8.91 -19.12 1.92
CA HIS A 4 -7.81 -18.32 2.42
C HIS A 4 -6.61 -18.51 1.49
N GLN A 5 -6.27 -17.47 0.73
CA GLN A 5 -5.21 -17.48 -0.29
C GLN A 5 -4.12 -16.47 0.07
N GLY A 6 -3.71 -16.49 1.34
CA GLY A 6 -2.73 -15.56 1.89
C GLY A 6 -3.32 -14.20 2.25
N VAL A 7 -2.43 -13.33 2.72
CA VAL A 7 -2.71 -11.95 3.13
C VAL A 7 -1.65 -11.04 2.52
N ILE A 8 -2.04 -9.82 2.16
CA ILE A 8 -1.12 -8.80 1.63
C ILE A 8 -1.22 -7.53 2.48
N PRO A 9 -0.14 -6.74 2.61
CA PRO A 9 -0.14 -5.54 3.41
C PRO A 9 -1.14 -4.52 2.85
N ASN A 10 -1.95 -3.92 3.72
CA ASN A 10 -2.82 -2.82 3.33
C ASN A 10 -1.99 -1.53 3.24
N ASN A 11 -1.41 -1.31 2.07
CA ASN A 11 -0.54 -0.16 1.80
C ASN A 11 -1.31 1.09 1.32
N ASN A 12 -2.64 1.13 1.44
CA ASN A 12 -3.44 2.20 0.82
C ASN A 12 -3.09 3.60 1.31
N LEU A 13 -2.85 3.77 2.62
CA LEU A 13 -2.45 5.05 3.19
C LEU A 13 -1.05 5.44 2.72
N ALA A 14 -0.09 4.51 2.79
CA ALA A 14 1.27 4.74 2.29
C ALA A 14 1.27 5.16 0.81
N ASN A 15 0.52 4.45 -0.03
CA ASN A 15 0.36 4.75 -1.44
C ASN A 15 -0.26 6.13 -1.68
N ALA A 16 -1.40 6.43 -1.03
CA ALA A 16 -2.10 7.69 -1.20
C ALA A 16 -1.31 8.89 -0.67
N SER A 17 -0.49 8.71 0.37
CA SER A 17 0.44 9.70 0.89
C SER A 17 1.68 9.89 0.02
N GLY A 18 1.93 9.01 -0.96
CA GLY A 18 3.07 9.09 -1.87
C GLY A 18 4.35 8.43 -1.34
N CYS A 19 4.27 7.59 -0.31
CA CYS A 19 5.39 6.76 0.10
C CYS A 19 5.80 5.83 -1.05
N ALA A 20 7.11 5.65 -1.24
CA ALA A 20 7.65 4.70 -2.19
C ALA A 20 7.21 3.28 -1.81
N LEU A 21 6.79 2.51 -2.82
CA LEU A 21 6.45 1.10 -2.66
C LEU A 21 7.43 0.24 -3.46
N VAL A 22 7.77 -0.93 -2.93
CA VAL A 22 8.66 -1.92 -3.54
C VAL A 22 7.96 -3.27 -3.63
N TRP A 23 8.29 -4.07 -4.64
CA TRP A 23 7.79 -5.43 -4.75
C TRP A 23 8.49 -6.35 -3.77
N ASN A 24 7.71 -7.14 -3.04
CA ASN A 24 8.20 -8.26 -2.24
C ASN A 24 7.93 -9.56 -3.01
N ASP A 25 8.99 -10.22 -3.47
CA ASP A 25 8.84 -11.44 -4.27
C ASP A 25 8.38 -12.65 -3.44
N GLY A 26 8.74 -12.71 -2.16
CA GLY A 26 8.32 -13.78 -1.26
C GLY A 26 6.82 -13.74 -0.96
N GLN A 27 6.23 -12.54 -0.88
CA GLN A 27 4.81 -12.33 -0.58
C GLN A 27 3.97 -11.98 -1.81
N LYS A 28 4.60 -11.82 -2.98
CA LYS A 28 3.97 -11.46 -4.28
C LYS A 28 3.06 -10.24 -4.20
N CYS A 29 3.56 -9.18 -3.57
CA CYS A 29 2.81 -7.94 -3.39
C CYS A 29 3.72 -6.72 -3.29
N PHE A 30 3.16 -5.54 -3.50
CA PHE A 30 3.83 -4.27 -3.17
C PHE A 30 3.70 -3.95 -1.68
N GLN A 31 4.79 -3.50 -1.07
CA GLN A 31 4.83 -3.01 0.32
C GLN A 31 5.58 -1.66 0.38
N PRO A 32 5.37 -0.85 1.43
CA PRO A 32 6.12 0.38 1.61
C PRO A 32 7.63 0.13 1.71
N GLN A 33 8.43 0.99 1.11
CA GLN A 33 9.88 1.01 1.31
C GLN A 33 10.18 1.68 2.65
N LEU A 34 10.72 0.90 3.59
CA LEU A 34 11.05 1.36 4.94
C LEU A 34 12.50 1.10 5.29
N ASP A 35 13.04 1.90 6.22
CA ASP A 35 14.28 1.58 6.92
C ASP A 35 14.06 0.51 8.01
N GLY A 36 15.13 0.09 8.69
CA GLY A 36 15.07 -0.87 9.80
C GLY A 36 14.34 -0.38 11.07
N ASN A 37 13.83 0.85 11.05
CA ASN A 37 13.10 1.49 12.14
C ASN A 37 11.65 1.86 11.77
N GLY A 38 11.18 1.51 10.58
CA GLY A 38 9.83 1.83 10.11
C GLY A 38 9.67 3.24 9.54
N ARG A 39 10.75 3.99 9.29
CA ARG A 39 10.69 5.27 8.56
C ARG A 39 10.43 5.00 7.09
N SER A 40 9.44 5.68 6.52
CA SER A 40 9.17 5.60 5.08
C SER A 40 10.04 6.54 4.26
N SER A 41 9.87 6.53 2.94
CA SER A 41 10.49 7.51 2.04
C SER A 41 10.02 8.95 2.27
N ILE A 42 8.95 9.16 3.04
CA ILE A 42 8.49 10.48 3.47
C ILE A 42 8.91 10.65 4.94
N PRO A 43 9.79 11.62 5.29
CA PRO A 43 10.37 11.73 6.63
C PRO A 43 9.36 11.82 7.78
N ALA A 44 8.20 12.43 7.54
CA ALA A 44 7.14 12.58 8.53
C ALA A 44 6.22 11.34 8.68
N ILE A 45 6.43 10.28 7.89
CA ILE A 45 5.57 9.11 7.87
C ILE A 45 6.33 7.88 8.31
N TYR A 46 5.81 7.28 9.38
CA TYR A 46 6.25 6.02 9.94
C TYR A 46 5.20 4.95 9.68
N ILE A 47 5.65 3.74 9.37
CA ILE A 47 4.77 2.61 9.07
C ILE A 47 5.24 1.41 9.87
N ALA A 48 4.29 0.75 10.53
CA ALA A 48 4.52 -0.41 11.36
C ALA A 48 3.38 -1.43 11.20
N GLY A 49 3.56 -2.59 11.81
CA GLY A 49 2.59 -3.67 11.74
C GLY A 49 2.49 -4.26 10.34
N ASP A 50 1.39 -4.96 10.08
CA ASP A 50 1.15 -5.61 8.78
C ASP A 50 0.96 -4.61 7.63
N GLY A 51 0.84 -3.30 7.91
CA GLY A 51 0.88 -2.26 6.88
C GLY A 51 2.27 -2.04 6.27
N SER A 52 3.33 -2.45 6.99
CA SER A 52 4.73 -2.39 6.52
C SER A 52 5.13 -3.60 5.65
N GLY A 53 4.40 -4.70 5.77
CA GLY A 53 4.71 -6.02 5.23
C GLY A 53 4.18 -7.09 6.18
N ILE A 54 3.90 -8.31 5.69
CA ILE A 54 3.33 -9.35 6.54
C ILE A 54 4.45 -10.07 7.29
N GLY A 55 4.59 -9.75 8.58
CA GLY A 55 5.53 -10.42 9.49
C GLY A 55 4.85 -11.36 10.49
N GLY A 56 3.56 -11.16 10.76
CA GLY A 56 2.80 -11.83 11.81
C GLY A 56 2.72 -10.99 13.10
N ALA A 57 1.79 -11.36 13.99
CA ALA A 57 1.38 -10.52 15.13
C ALA A 57 2.54 -10.07 16.03
N LEU A 58 3.50 -10.95 16.33
CA LEU A 58 4.64 -10.62 17.18
C LEU A 58 5.60 -9.64 16.49
N VAL A 59 5.86 -9.83 15.19
CA VAL A 59 6.67 -8.87 14.40
C VAL A 59 5.96 -7.53 14.33
N ALA A 60 4.63 -7.55 14.13
CA ALA A 60 3.82 -6.34 14.09
C ALA A 60 3.91 -5.54 15.39
N GLU A 61 3.81 -6.20 16.55
CA GLU A 61 3.99 -5.55 17.86
C GLU A 61 5.37 -4.90 17.99
N GLN A 62 6.44 -5.64 17.68
CA GLN A 62 7.81 -5.12 17.80
C GLN A 62 8.06 -3.94 16.86
N SER A 63 7.60 -4.04 15.60
CA SER A 63 7.72 -2.96 14.62
C SER A 63 6.98 -1.69 15.08
N GLY A 64 5.83 -1.82 15.74
CA GLY A 64 5.09 -0.68 16.29
C GLY A 64 5.89 0.05 17.38
N ARG A 65 6.50 -0.70 18.30
CA ARG A 65 7.36 -0.13 19.35
C ARG A 65 8.59 0.55 18.75
N ILE A 66 9.23 -0.07 17.75
CA ILE A 66 10.40 0.48 17.08
C ILE A 66 10.04 1.80 16.38
N ALA A 67 8.98 1.81 15.56
CA ALA A 67 8.54 3.00 14.83
C ALA A 67 8.16 4.15 15.77
N ALA A 68 7.48 3.85 16.88
CA ALA A 68 7.15 4.85 17.88
C ALA A 68 8.41 5.48 18.50
N LEU A 69 9.37 4.66 18.94
CA LEU A 69 10.63 5.18 19.52
C LEU A 69 11.45 5.94 18.49
N ALA A 70 11.45 5.51 17.24
CA ALA A 70 12.11 6.20 16.13
C ALA A 70 11.47 7.57 15.88
N SER A 71 10.14 7.67 15.89
CA SER A 71 9.46 8.98 15.80
C SER A 71 9.77 9.89 16.98
N CYS A 72 9.83 9.34 18.21
CA CYS A 72 10.22 10.12 19.39
C CYS A 72 11.67 10.60 19.30
N GLN A 73 12.57 9.78 18.74
CA GLN A 73 13.96 10.16 18.52
C GLN A 73 14.08 11.34 17.56
N ASP A 74 13.27 11.38 16.50
CA ASP A 74 13.30 12.45 15.51
C ASP A 74 12.64 13.74 16.02
N ILE A 75 11.60 13.63 16.87
CA ILE A 75 10.92 14.79 17.48
C ILE A 75 11.72 15.35 18.67
N PHE A 76 12.38 14.50 19.45
CA PHE A 76 13.07 14.87 20.70
C PHE A 76 14.56 14.49 20.66
N PRO A 77 15.42 15.31 20.01
CA PRO A 77 16.85 15.02 19.87
C PRO A 77 17.58 14.77 21.20
N ALA A 78 17.16 15.43 22.28
CA ALA A 78 17.73 15.25 23.62
C ALA A 78 17.59 13.81 24.17
N LEU A 79 16.59 13.05 23.70
CA LEU A 79 16.36 11.67 24.12
C LEU A 79 17.00 10.64 23.20
N ALA A 80 17.56 11.07 22.06
CA ALA A 80 17.98 10.21 20.96
C ALA A 80 18.92 9.06 21.38
N THR A 81 19.97 9.37 22.16
CA THR A 81 20.94 8.37 22.63
C THR A 81 20.29 7.31 23.52
N SER A 82 19.38 7.71 24.41
CA SER A 82 18.68 6.77 25.30
C SER A 82 17.72 5.86 24.51
N LEU A 83 17.03 6.42 23.51
CA LEU A 83 16.05 5.70 22.69
C LEU A 83 16.73 4.73 21.71
N ALA A 84 17.89 5.10 21.15
CA ALA A 84 18.66 4.25 20.26
C ALA A 84 18.99 2.89 20.88
N SER A 85 19.40 2.87 22.16
CA SER A 85 19.70 1.62 22.88
C SER A 85 18.47 0.70 22.99
N LYS A 86 17.29 1.27 23.20
CA LYS A 86 16.01 0.53 23.29
C LYS A 86 15.59 -0.01 21.92
N ILE A 87 15.76 0.78 20.86
CA ILE A 87 15.48 0.38 19.48
C ILE A 87 16.32 -0.84 19.10
N VAL A 88 17.63 -0.81 19.36
CA VAL A 88 18.53 -1.95 19.04
C VAL A 88 18.08 -3.24 19.75
N LYS A 89 17.65 -3.15 21.01
CA LYS A 89 17.12 -4.30 21.76
C LYS A 89 15.84 -4.85 21.13
N LEU A 90 14.90 -3.98 20.74
CA LEU A 90 13.66 -4.39 20.09
C LEU A 90 13.92 -4.99 18.70
N GLN A 91 14.86 -4.44 17.93
CA GLN A 91 15.27 -5.01 16.64
C GLN A 91 15.85 -6.43 16.81
N ALA A 92 16.62 -6.68 17.86
CA ALA A 92 17.10 -8.03 18.16
C ALA A 92 15.95 -9.00 18.50
N GLN A 93 14.93 -8.52 19.21
CA GLN A 93 13.71 -9.29 19.50
C GLN A 93 12.89 -9.56 18.24
N ALA A 94 12.70 -8.54 17.39
CA ALA A 94 12.03 -8.65 16.09
C ALA A 94 12.68 -9.72 15.21
N ARG A 95 14.00 -9.68 15.06
CA ARG A 95 14.77 -10.70 14.32
C ARG A 95 14.59 -12.11 14.86
N ARG A 96 14.30 -12.28 16.15
CA ARG A 96 14.05 -13.59 16.75
C ARG A 96 12.66 -14.12 16.39
N VAL A 97 11.64 -13.27 16.45
CA VAL A 97 10.25 -13.66 16.16
C VAL A 97 9.97 -13.75 14.66
N GLU A 98 10.77 -13.10 13.82
CA GLU A 98 10.72 -13.21 12.37
C GLU A 98 11.33 -14.53 11.84
N ARG A 99 12.05 -15.28 12.69
CA ARG A 99 12.61 -16.58 12.31
C ARG A 99 11.52 -17.52 11.83
N GLY A 100 11.70 -18.06 10.63
CA GLY A 100 10.73 -18.95 9.99
C GLY A 100 9.74 -18.24 9.06
N ARG A 101 9.67 -16.89 9.04
CA ARG A 101 8.79 -16.14 8.13
C ARG A 101 9.00 -16.53 6.67
N ALA A 102 10.26 -16.59 6.23
CA ALA A 102 10.61 -17.01 4.86
C ALA A 102 10.14 -18.43 4.53
N PHE A 103 10.19 -19.35 5.49
CA PHE A 103 9.67 -20.71 5.31
C PHE A 103 8.14 -20.71 5.17
N ILE A 104 7.43 -19.95 6.02
CA ILE A 104 5.97 -19.86 5.96
C ILE A 104 5.53 -19.18 4.65
N ASP A 105 6.21 -18.12 4.23
CA ASP A 105 5.93 -17.44 2.95
C ASP A 105 6.11 -18.39 1.76
N ALA A 106 7.17 -19.20 1.76
CA ALA A 106 7.40 -20.19 0.71
C ALA A 106 6.38 -21.34 0.75
N LEU A 107 6.07 -21.88 1.94
CA LEU A 107 5.18 -23.02 2.10
C LEU A 107 3.71 -22.68 1.77
N TYR A 108 3.27 -21.48 2.12
CA TYR A 108 1.89 -21.02 1.94
C TYR A 108 1.75 -19.98 0.81
N LEU A 109 2.74 -19.90 -0.08
CA LEU A 109 2.65 -19.08 -1.27
C LEU A 109 1.41 -19.52 -2.07
N PRO A 110 0.46 -18.64 -2.39
CA PRO A 110 -0.71 -19.03 -3.18
C PRO A 110 -0.30 -19.66 -4.50
N ALA A 111 -1.10 -20.55 -5.09
CA ALA A 111 -0.76 -21.07 -6.41
C ALA A 111 -0.85 -19.96 -7.47
N GLN A 112 -0.06 -20.06 -8.55
CA GLN A 112 -0.10 -19.07 -9.65
C GLN A 112 -1.52 -18.91 -10.21
N ALA A 113 -2.28 -20.01 -10.34
CA ALA A 113 -3.67 -19.97 -10.82
C ALA A 113 -4.62 -19.13 -9.95
N PHE A 114 -4.31 -18.89 -8.66
CA PHE A 114 -5.09 -18.00 -7.80
C PHE A 114 -4.61 -16.54 -7.87
N ARG A 115 -3.33 -16.30 -8.17
CA ARG A 115 -2.78 -14.95 -8.33
C ARG A 115 -3.06 -14.38 -9.72
N ALA A 116 -2.89 -15.18 -10.76
CA ALA A 116 -3.15 -14.86 -12.16
C ALA A 116 -3.99 -15.99 -12.80
N PRO A 117 -5.32 -15.97 -12.64
CA PRO A 117 -6.21 -16.99 -13.21
C PRO A 117 -6.02 -17.18 -14.72
N THR A 118 -6.03 -18.44 -15.14
CA THR A 118 -5.91 -18.82 -16.57
C THR A 118 -7.26 -18.83 -17.27
N ASP A 119 -8.33 -19.16 -16.54
CA ASP A 119 -9.70 -19.05 -17.05
C ASP A 119 -10.02 -17.58 -17.36
N ARG A 120 -10.29 -17.33 -18.64
CA ARG A 120 -10.50 -15.98 -19.19
C ARG A 120 -11.79 -15.35 -18.67
N GLU A 121 -12.78 -16.15 -18.27
CA GLU A 121 -14.06 -15.65 -17.75
C GLU A 121 -14.00 -15.30 -16.25
N THR A 122 -12.89 -15.61 -15.58
CA THR A 122 -12.72 -15.27 -14.16
C THR A 122 -12.78 -13.75 -13.96
N ILE A 123 -13.72 -13.29 -13.13
CA ILE A 123 -13.82 -11.87 -12.73
C ILE A 123 -12.66 -11.50 -11.82
N VAL A 124 -11.80 -10.59 -12.30
CA VAL A 124 -10.67 -10.05 -11.55
C VAL A 124 -11.07 -8.79 -10.79
N CYS A 125 -11.78 -7.87 -11.43
CA CYS A 125 -12.28 -6.66 -10.78
C CYS A 125 -13.77 -6.78 -10.49
N ARG A 126 -14.14 -7.27 -9.30
CA ARG A 126 -15.55 -7.43 -8.92
C ARG A 126 -16.41 -6.16 -8.98
N CYS A 127 -15.80 -4.98 -8.86
CA CYS A 127 -16.56 -3.73 -8.76
C CYS A 127 -16.94 -3.17 -10.13
N GLU A 128 -16.19 -3.52 -11.15
CA GLU A 128 -16.34 -3.01 -12.53
C GLU A 128 -16.44 -4.19 -13.51
N GLU A 129 -16.67 -5.39 -12.98
CA GLU A 129 -16.93 -6.66 -13.68
C GLU A 129 -15.90 -7.03 -14.77
N VAL A 130 -14.63 -6.65 -14.55
CA VAL A 130 -13.54 -6.90 -15.52
C VAL A 130 -12.99 -8.32 -15.38
N THR A 131 -12.98 -9.08 -16.47
CA THR A 131 -12.49 -10.46 -16.55
C THR A 131 -10.97 -10.56 -16.74
N ALA A 132 -10.40 -11.72 -16.43
CA ALA A 132 -9.00 -12.05 -16.70
C ALA A 132 -8.69 -11.97 -18.20
N GLY A 133 -9.61 -12.41 -19.07
CA GLY A 133 -9.49 -12.33 -20.52
C GLY A 133 -9.29 -10.91 -21.03
N ALA A 134 -10.15 -9.97 -20.58
CA ALA A 134 -10.04 -8.56 -20.96
C ALA A 134 -8.69 -7.94 -20.55
N ILE A 135 -8.20 -8.28 -19.36
CA ILE A 135 -6.89 -7.82 -18.88
C ILE A 135 -5.77 -8.41 -19.75
N ARG A 136 -5.84 -9.71 -20.08
CA ARG A 136 -4.84 -10.39 -20.91
C ARG A 136 -4.80 -9.82 -22.32
N ASP A 137 -5.95 -9.51 -22.92
CA ASP A 137 -6.02 -8.93 -24.26
C ASP A 137 -5.40 -7.53 -24.28
N ALA A 138 -5.70 -6.70 -23.27
CA ALA A 138 -5.05 -5.40 -23.12
C ALA A 138 -3.54 -5.53 -22.84
N ALA A 139 -3.14 -6.53 -22.06
CA ALA A 139 -1.72 -6.81 -21.81
C ALA A 139 -0.97 -7.13 -23.10
N ALA A 140 -1.59 -7.90 -24.01
CA ALA A 140 -1.04 -8.24 -25.33
C ALA A 140 -0.85 -7.01 -26.24
N CYS A 141 -1.60 -5.93 -26.00
CA CYS A 141 -1.37 -4.62 -26.63
C CYS A 141 -0.22 -3.81 -26.00
N ASN A 142 0.61 -4.42 -25.13
CA ASN A 142 1.77 -3.78 -24.49
C ASN A 142 1.44 -2.50 -23.70
N ILE A 143 0.29 -2.48 -23.01
CA ILE A 143 -0.05 -1.37 -22.13
C ILE A 143 0.99 -1.15 -21.02
N ALA A 144 1.18 0.10 -20.63
CA ALA A 144 2.25 0.49 -19.70
C ALA A 144 2.07 -0.12 -18.31
N GLY A 145 0.84 -0.28 -17.83
CA GLY A 145 0.57 -0.84 -16.50
C GLY A 145 -0.88 -0.66 -16.04
N PRO A 146 -1.15 -0.88 -14.75
CA PRO A 146 -2.51 -0.90 -14.20
C PRO A 146 -3.29 0.40 -14.46
N ASN A 147 -2.64 1.57 -14.42
CA ASN A 147 -3.33 2.84 -14.66
C ASN A 147 -3.91 2.98 -16.08
N GLN A 148 -3.37 2.27 -17.07
CA GLN A 148 -3.97 2.27 -18.42
C GLN A 148 -5.22 1.38 -18.48
N LEU A 149 -5.22 0.22 -17.79
CA LEU A 149 -6.44 -0.57 -17.59
C LEU A 149 -7.53 0.22 -16.86
N LYS A 150 -7.13 1.06 -15.89
CA LYS A 150 -8.05 1.96 -15.20
C LYS A 150 -8.77 2.90 -16.18
N THR A 151 -8.07 3.43 -17.18
CA THR A 151 -8.68 4.27 -18.21
C THR A 151 -9.57 3.47 -19.18
N MET A 152 -9.14 2.26 -19.57
CA MET A 152 -9.84 1.45 -20.59
C MET A 152 -11.10 0.77 -20.05
N PHE A 153 -11.01 0.13 -18.88
CA PHE A 153 -12.05 -0.74 -18.33
C PHE A 153 -12.54 -0.31 -16.97
N ARG A 154 -12.07 0.84 -16.47
CA ARG A 154 -12.33 1.28 -15.09
C ARG A 154 -11.80 0.31 -14.03
N CYS A 155 -10.99 -0.69 -14.40
CA CYS A 155 -10.45 -1.69 -13.50
C CYS A 155 -9.68 -1.00 -12.35
N GLY A 156 -10.17 -1.17 -11.12
CA GLY A 156 -9.64 -0.51 -9.93
C GLY A 156 -10.35 0.81 -9.53
N MET A 157 -11.41 1.24 -10.23
CA MET A 157 -12.17 2.47 -9.95
C MET A 157 -13.34 2.31 -8.97
N GLY A 158 -13.77 1.08 -8.69
CA GLY A 158 -14.87 0.84 -7.76
C GLY A 158 -14.56 1.24 -6.31
N PRO A 159 -15.51 1.10 -5.37
CA PRO A 159 -15.35 1.53 -3.98
C PRO A 159 -14.20 0.85 -3.22
N CYS A 160 -13.71 -0.29 -3.72
CA CYS A 160 -12.52 -0.93 -3.17
C CYS A 160 -11.21 -0.19 -3.54
N GLN A 161 -11.23 0.66 -4.57
CA GLN A 161 -10.09 1.38 -5.13
C GLN A 161 -8.91 0.44 -5.42
N GLY A 162 -9.16 -0.63 -6.18
CA GLY A 162 -8.11 -1.58 -6.57
C GLY A 162 -7.65 -2.55 -5.47
N ARG A 163 -8.10 -2.42 -4.23
CA ARG A 163 -7.65 -3.26 -3.09
C ARG A 163 -7.78 -4.77 -3.32
N MET A 164 -8.81 -5.18 -4.06
CA MET A 164 -9.08 -6.60 -4.31
C MET A 164 -8.39 -7.12 -5.58
N CYS A 165 -8.16 -6.27 -6.57
CA CYS A 165 -7.73 -6.71 -7.91
C CYS A 165 -6.30 -6.31 -8.26
N SER A 166 -5.67 -5.38 -7.51
CA SER A 166 -4.36 -4.81 -7.89
C SER A 166 -3.27 -5.86 -8.04
N SER A 167 -3.13 -6.80 -7.08
CA SER A 167 -2.09 -7.84 -7.14
C SER A 167 -2.29 -8.75 -8.35
N THR A 168 -3.53 -9.21 -8.57
CA THR A 168 -3.88 -10.05 -9.72
C THR A 168 -3.67 -9.35 -11.05
N VAL A 169 -4.03 -8.07 -11.15
CA VAL A 169 -3.77 -7.27 -12.36
C VAL A 169 -2.27 -7.17 -12.62
N THR A 170 -1.47 -6.84 -11.61
CA THR A 170 -0.01 -6.76 -11.75
C THR A 170 0.57 -8.10 -12.23
N GLU A 171 0.16 -9.22 -11.63
CA GLU A 171 0.65 -10.56 -11.97
C GLU A 171 0.23 -10.98 -13.40
N ILE A 172 -1.02 -10.74 -13.81
CA ILE A 172 -1.47 -11.03 -15.19
C ILE A 172 -0.67 -10.21 -16.21
N LEU A 173 -0.46 -8.92 -15.96
CA LEU A 173 0.35 -8.07 -16.83
C LEU A 173 1.80 -8.53 -16.90
N ALA A 174 2.40 -8.88 -15.76
CA ALA A 174 3.76 -9.41 -15.68
C ALA A 174 3.90 -10.70 -16.50
N GLU A 175 2.95 -11.62 -16.34
CA GLU A 175 2.92 -12.92 -17.03
C GLU A 175 2.80 -12.76 -18.55
N VAL A 176 1.80 -12.01 -19.04
CA VAL A 176 1.56 -11.86 -20.49
C VAL A 176 2.68 -11.09 -21.17
N GLN A 177 3.18 -10.03 -20.53
CA GLN A 177 4.19 -9.14 -21.11
C GLN A 177 5.63 -9.61 -20.82
N LYS A 178 5.80 -10.73 -20.11
CA LYS A 178 7.12 -11.31 -19.73
C LYS A 178 8.04 -10.29 -19.06
N ARG A 179 7.49 -9.47 -18.16
CA ARG A 179 8.24 -8.47 -17.39
C ARG A 179 8.09 -8.70 -15.89
N ALA A 180 9.07 -8.22 -15.14
CA ALA A 180 9.04 -8.33 -13.69
C ALA A 180 7.85 -7.52 -13.09
N PRO A 181 7.11 -8.03 -12.09
CA PRO A 181 6.00 -7.30 -11.46
C PRO A 181 6.38 -5.88 -10.97
N GLN A 182 7.62 -5.71 -10.52
CA GLN A 182 8.24 -4.44 -10.15
C GLN A 182 8.06 -3.36 -11.23
N THR A 183 8.25 -3.72 -12.50
CA THR A 183 8.23 -2.77 -13.63
C THR A 183 6.83 -2.58 -14.21
N VAL A 184 5.88 -3.47 -13.87
CA VAL A 184 4.45 -3.27 -14.13
C VAL A 184 3.88 -2.15 -13.27
N GLY A 185 4.26 -2.14 -11.99
CA GLY A 185 3.75 -1.21 -11.00
C GLY A 185 2.35 -1.57 -10.49
N PHE A 186 1.69 -0.58 -9.91
CA PHE A 186 0.44 -0.70 -9.16
C PHE A 186 -0.48 0.50 -9.43
N TYR A 187 -1.73 0.44 -8.97
CA TYR A 187 -2.64 1.59 -9.04
C TYR A 187 -2.21 2.71 -8.10
N ARG A 188 -2.16 3.95 -8.60
CA ARG A 188 -1.96 5.12 -7.74
C ARG A 188 -3.25 5.47 -7.02
N LEU A 189 -3.23 5.39 -5.69
CA LEU A 189 -4.34 5.73 -4.82
C LEU A 189 -4.30 7.22 -4.49
N ARG A 190 -5.48 7.79 -4.23
CA ARG A 190 -5.66 9.20 -3.88
C ARG A 190 -6.60 9.33 -2.70
N ALA A 191 -6.53 10.45 -2.01
CA ALA A 191 -7.52 10.79 -0.99
C ALA A 191 -8.91 11.00 -1.64
N PRO A 192 -10.00 10.63 -0.95
CA PRO A 192 -10.03 9.92 0.33
C PRO A 192 -9.78 8.40 0.15
N VAL A 193 -8.98 7.80 1.04
CA VAL A 193 -8.59 6.37 0.94
C VAL A 193 -9.77 5.40 1.13
N LYS A 194 -10.81 5.87 1.81
CA LYS A 194 -12.11 5.22 1.95
C LYS A 194 -13.18 6.21 1.53
N PRO A 195 -14.30 5.77 0.96
CA PRO A 195 -15.43 6.65 0.69
C PRO A 195 -15.87 7.36 1.98
N VAL A 196 -16.05 8.68 1.88
CA VAL A 196 -16.59 9.53 2.95
C VAL A 196 -17.85 10.18 2.39
N PRO A 197 -18.98 10.23 3.15
CA PRO A 197 -20.17 10.94 2.69
C PRO A 197 -19.87 12.40 2.39
N LEU A 198 -20.46 12.93 1.31
CA LEU A 198 -20.23 14.33 0.93
C LEU A 198 -20.67 15.30 2.04
N GLY A 199 -21.72 14.97 2.79
CA GLY A 199 -22.19 15.76 3.93
C GLY A 199 -21.15 15.93 5.04
N GLU A 200 -20.32 14.92 5.30
CA GLU A 200 -19.24 15.00 6.30
C GLU A 200 -18.14 15.96 5.84
N ILE A 201 -17.80 15.94 4.55
CA ILE A 201 -16.81 16.87 3.98
C ILE A 201 -17.39 18.29 3.97
N ALA A 202 -18.66 18.45 3.62
CA ALA A 202 -19.34 19.74 3.59
C ALA A 202 -19.51 20.37 4.99
N ALA A 203 -19.57 19.55 6.04
CA ALA A 203 -19.65 20.00 7.43
C ALA A 203 -18.30 20.48 8.01
N LEU A 204 -17.18 20.27 7.31
CA LEU A 204 -15.88 20.76 7.76
C LEU A 204 -15.85 22.30 7.80
N PRO A 205 -15.18 22.90 8.81
CA PRO A 205 -15.00 24.35 8.85
C PRO A 205 -14.35 24.87 7.58
N GLN A 206 -14.96 25.88 6.96
CA GLN A 206 -14.42 26.56 5.79
C GLN A 206 -13.37 27.59 6.25
N THR A 207 -12.15 27.12 6.51
CA THR A 207 -11.05 28.01 6.90
C THR A 207 -10.61 28.87 5.71
N PRO A 208 -10.01 30.05 5.94
CA PRO A 208 -9.44 30.86 4.87
C PRO A 208 -8.48 30.07 3.96
N ASP A 209 -7.66 29.20 4.54
CA ASP A 209 -6.74 28.31 3.79
C ASP A 209 -7.50 27.32 2.90
N ALA A 210 -8.63 26.78 3.37
CA ALA A 210 -9.45 25.86 2.60
C ALA A 210 -10.12 26.57 1.41
N VAL A 211 -10.60 27.81 1.63
CA VAL A 211 -11.16 28.65 0.56
C VAL A 211 -10.07 28.96 -0.47
N PHE A 212 -8.91 29.44 -0.03
CA PHE A 212 -7.77 29.75 -0.90
C PHE A 212 -7.31 28.53 -1.72
N ALA A 213 -7.24 27.34 -1.10
CA ALA A 213 -6.83 26.12 -1.79
C ALA A 213 -7.75 25.72 -2.96
N VAL A 214 -9.02 26.14 -2.95
CA VAL A 214 -10.02 25.83 -3.98
C VAL A 214 -10.20 26.98 -4.96
N THR A 215 -10.31 28.22 -4.48
CA THR A 215 -10.62 29.39 -5.32
C THR A 215 -9.38 30.14 -5.79
N GLY A 216 -8.24 29.99 -5.10
CA GLY A 216 -7.05 30.80 -5.30
C GLY A 216 -7.17 32.23 -4.75
N GLU A 217 -8.28 32.57 -4.09
CA GLU A 217 -8.55 33.91 -3.55
C GLU A 217 -8.25 33.96 -2.06
N GLN A 218 -7.45 34.95 -1.62
CA GLN A 218 -7.29 35.24 -0.20
C GLN A 218 -8.46 36.09 0.27
N THR A 219 -9.20 35.63 1.26
CA THR A 219 -10.16 36.48 1.97
C THR A 219 -9.39 37.58 2.71
N GLU A 220 -9.72 38.85 2.46
CA GLU A 220 -8.98 40.06 2.89
C GLU A 220 -8.75 40.25 4.41
N ASN A 221 -9.10 39.28 5.26
CA ASN A 221 -9.01 39.38 6.72
C ASN A 221 -8.22 38.24 7.42
N SER A 222 -7.35 37.50 6.73
CA SER A 222 -6.41 36.61 7.44
C SER A 222 -5.28 37.43 8.07
N PRO A 223 -5.06 37.38 9.39
CA PRO A 223 -3.91 38.04 10.01
C PRO A 223 -2.64 37.40 9.46
N THR A 224 -1.76 38.23 8.93
CA THR A 224 -0.42 37.87 8.45
C THR A 224 0.33 37.14 9.57
N ILE A 225 0.80 35.92 9.29
CA ILE A 225 1.80 35.23 10.11
C ILE A 225 3.17 35.82 9.79
#